data_AF-A0A8T3ZFP5-F1
#
_entry.id   AF-A0A8T3ZFP5-F1
#
_cell.length_a   1.000
_cell.length_b   1.000
_cell.length_c   1.000
_cell.angle_alpha   90.00
_cell.angle_beta   90.00
_cell.angle_gamma   90.00
#
_symmetry.space_group_name_H-M   'P 1'
#
loop_
_entity.id
_entity.type
_entity.pdbx_description
1 polymer ?
#
loop_
_entity_poly.entity_id
_entity_poly.type
_entity_poly.pdbx_seq_one_letter_code
_entity_poly.pdbx_strand_id
1 'polypeptide(L)'
;MHSLEAKPYHVKSGSWCSVCAGNLKLSIEEMRQLAELKGGNCLSKGYVNARSKLRWQCDKGHVWEARPDDITHGKWCPKCGRIRAANKQKLTIDEMREIAKAKGSKCLSPEYVNEVTKLMWECARGHAWEATPRGIKQGKWCPYCAGNVRLSIAEMHRIAESREGKCLSEKYVNSKTKLEWQCKNGHVWKASVDNVKAGKWCPFCAGRPPVTIEDIKRLAESKGGKCLSTKYTNMHTSLLWQ
;
A
#
# COMPACT_ATOMS: atom_id res chain seq x y z
N MET A 1 -66.76 20.80 -11.36
CA MET A 1 -66.94 21.82 -10.31
C MET A 1 -67.44 21.11 -9.08
N HIS A 2 -66.69 21.10 -7.98
CA HIS A 2 -67.12 20.48 -6.71
C HIS A 2 -67.46 21.59 -5.73
N SER A 3 -68.72 21.67 -5.31
CA SER A 3 -69.16 22.57 -4.24
C SER A 3 -68.86 21.90 -2.90
N LEU A 4 -68.08 22.56 -2.05
CA LEU A 4 -67.75 22.10 -0.70
C LEU A 4 -67.85 23.28 0.28
N GLU A 5 -68.48 23.04 1.43
CA GLU A 5 -68.52 23.99 2.53
C GLU A 5 -67.31 23.81 3.45
N ALA A 6 -66.59 24.89 3.75
CA ALA A 6 -65.42 24.87 4.63
C ALA A 6 -65.41 26.06 5.59
N LYS A 7 -64.94 25.83 6.83
CA LYS A 7 -64.82 26.88 7.84
C LYS A 7 -63.71 27.89 7.47
N PRO A 8 -63.87 29.20 7.75
CA PRO A 8 -62.96 30.25 7.27
C PRO A 8 -61.47 30.07 7.64
N TYR A 9 -61.18 29.41 8.76
CA TYR A 9 -59.80 29.17 9.20
C TYR A 9 -59.06 28.10 8.36
N HIS A 10 -59.78 27.13 7.77
CA HIS A 10 -59.20 26.18 6.82
C HIS A 10 -58.91 26.84 5.46
N VAL A 11 -59.71 27.84 5.08
CA VAL A 11 -59.51 28.63 3.86
C VAL A 11 -58.24 29.47 3.98
N LYS A 12 -58.06 30.15 5.12
CA LYS A 12 -56.86 30.96 5.42
C LYS A 12 -55.55 30.18 5.44
N SER A 13 -55.57 28.92 5.86
CA SER A 13 -54.36 28.09 5.95
C SER A 13 -54.06 27.30 4.66
N GLY A 14 -54.88 27.46 3.60
CA GLY A 14 -54.74 26.68 2.37
C GLY A 14 -55.08 25.19 2.51
N SER A 15 -55.52 24.75 3.71
CA SER A 15 -55.83 23.34 4.03
C SER A 15 -57.24 22.89 3.62
N TRP A 16 -58.07 23.82 3.12
CA TRP A 16 -59.47 23.59 2.79
C TRP A 16 -59.72 22.72 1.55
N CYS A 17 -58.77 22.67 0.62
CA CYS A 17 -58.85 21.83 -0.56
C CYS A 17 -57.76 20.76 -0.47
N SER A 18 -58.13 19.50 -0.27
CA SER A 18 -57.19 18.38 -0.15
C SER A 18 -56.31 18.20 -1.39
N VAL A 19 -56.79 18.62 -2.57
CA VAL A 19 -56.05 18.63 -3.84
C VAL A 19 -55.02 19.76 -3.87
N CYS A 20 -55.40 20.98 -3.44
CA CYS A 20 -54.49 22.14 -3.45
C CYS A 20 -53.53 22.16 -2.25
N ALA A 21 -53.87 21.49 -1.15
CA ALA A 21 -53.06 21.38 0.06
C ALA A 21 -51.99 20.28 0.00
N GLY A 22 -51.85 19.57 -1.14
CA GLY A 22 -50.92 18.45 -1.29
C GLY A 22 -51.30 17.19 -0.49
N ASN A 23 -52.49 17.15 0.11
CA ASN A 23 -53.03 16.01 0.85
C ASN A 23 -53.86 15.11 -0.08
N LEU A 24 -53.26 14.67 -1.20
CA LEU A 24 -53.83 13.54 -1.93
C LEU A 24 -53.80 12.34 -0.97
N LYS A 25 -54.93 11.66 -0.79
CA LYS A 25 -54.95 10.34 -0.17
C LYS A 25 -54.14 9.42 -1.06
N LEU A 26 -52.85 9.34 -0.80
CA LEU A 26 -51.95 8.43 -1.48
C LEU A 26 -52.57 7.03 -1.40
N SER A 27 -52.91 6.49 -2.55
CA SER A 27 -53.50 5.19 -2.73
C SER A 27 -52.40 4.13 -2.78
N ILE A 28 -52.77 2.87 -2.57
CA ILE A 28 -51.83 1.78 -2.80
C ILE A 28 -51.33 1.73 -4.26
N GLU A 29 -52.13 2.25 -5.19
CA GLU A 29 -51.79 2.32 -6.62
C GLU A 29 -50.69 3.35 -6.90
N GLU A 30 -50.77 4.52 -6.28
CA GLU A 30 -49.68 5.52 -6.36
C GLU A 30 -48.37 5.00 -5.77
N MET A 31 -48.45 4.17 -4.72
CA MET A 31 -47.26 3.51 -4.16
C MET A 31 -46.66 2.47 -5.11
N ARG A 32 -47.48 1.80 -5.93
CA ARG A 32 -47.01 0.88 -6.97
C ARG A 32 -46.33 1.65 -8.10
N GLN A 33 -46.94 2.72 -8.59
CA GLN A 33 -46.34 3.60 -9.60
C GLN A 33 -45.01 4.20 -9.11
N LEU A 34 -44.93 4.62 -7.85
CA LEU A 34 -43.70 5.11 -7.24
C LEU A 34 -42.60 4.03 -7.23
N ALA A 35 -42.97 2.78 -6.95
CA ALA A 35 -42.03 1.68 -6.98
C ALA A 35 -41.52 1.40 -8.41
N GLU A 36 -42.42 1.41 -9.39
CA GLU A 36 -42.09 1.20 -10.81
C GLU A 36 -41.14 2.29 -11.32
N LEU A 37 -41.42 3.56 -10.99
CA LEU A 37 -40.54 4.69 -11.34
C LEU A 37 -39.12 4.55 -10.75
N LYS A 38 -39.00 3.92 -9.58
CA LYS A 38 -37.71 3.65 -8.93
C LYS A 38 -37.07 2.32 -9.38
N GLY A 39 -37.64 1.66 -10.38
CA GLY A 39 -37.17 0.38 -10.92
C GLY A 39 -37.43 -0.78 -9.95
N GLY A 40 -38.67 -0.92 -9.47
CA GLY A 40 -39.06 -1.97 -8.54
C GLY A 40 -40.57 -2.11 -8.38
N ASN A 41 -41.01 -2.84 -7.36
CA ASN A 41 -42.42 -3.16 -7.12
C ASN A 41 -42.82 -2.88 -5.66
N CYS A 42 -44.06 -2.43 -5.46
CA CYS A 42 -44.71 -2.41 -4.14
C CYS A 42 -45.51 -3.70 -3.96
N LEU A 43 -45.10 -4.54 -3.00
CA LEU A 43 -45.70 -5.85 -2.73
C LEU A 43 -46.87 -5.78 -1.72
N SER A 44 -47.07 -4.62 -1.08
CA SER A 44 -48.17 -4.42 -0.14
C SER A 44 -49.52 -4.37 -0.87
N LYS A 45 -50.55 -4.97 -0.25
CA LYS A 45 -51.92 -4.99 -0.79
C LYS A 45 -52.76 -3.77 -0.40
N GLY A 46 -52.34 -3.02 0.62
CA GLY A 46 -53.06 -1.85 1.12
C GLY A 46 -52.13 -0.77 1.65
N TYR A 47 -52.63 0.47 1.62
CA TYR A 47 -51.96 1.65 2.14
C TYR A 47 -52.83 2.28 3.23
N VAL A 48 -52.22 2.57 4.37
CA VAL A 48 -52.92 3.19 5.52
C VAL A 48 -52.52 4.67 5.64
N ASN A 49 -51.22 4.95 5.69
CA ASN A 49 -50.66 6.31 5.75
C ASN A 49 -49.15 6.27 5.45
N ALA A 50 -48.53 7.43 5.32
CA ALA A 50 -47.12 7.57 4.94
C ALA A 50 -46.11 7.07 6.00
N ARG A 51 -46.57 6.83 7.24
CA ARG A 51 -45.75 6.33 8.36
C ARG A 51 -45.85 4.81 8.54
N SER A 52 -46.88 4.20 7.97
CA SER A 52 -47.04 2.75 7.94
C SER A 52 -46.09 2.14 6.93
N LYS A 53 -45.34 1.13 7.37
CA LYS A 53 -44.38 0.45 6.50
C LYS A 53 -45.11 -0.30 5.38
N LEU A 54 -44.58 -0.19 4.17
CA LEU A 54 -44.94 -1.04 3.05
C LEU A 54 -43.77 -1.97 2.72
N ARG A 55 -44.08 -3.05 1.99
CA ARG A 55 -43.11 -4.02 1.52
C ARG A 55 -42.75 -3.69 0.07
N TRP A 56 -41.46 -3.44 -0.18
CA TRP A 56 -40.93 -2.99 -1.46
C TRP A 56 -39.96 -4.04 -2.01
N GLN A 57 -39.82 -4.07 -3.33
CA GLN A 57 -38.86 -4.89 -4.05
C GLN A 57 -38.14 -4.04 -5.10
N CYS A 58 -36.85 -4.21 -5.30
CA CYS A 58 -36.12 -3.56 -6.41
C CYS A 58 -35.95 -4.50 -7.60
N ASP A 59 -35.51 -3.97 -8.74
CA ASP A 59 -35.08 -4.67 -9.96
C ASP A 59 -34.24 -5.94 -9.72
N LYS A 60 -33.30 -5.89 -8.77
CA LYS A 60 -32.46 -7.04 -8.38
C LYS A 60 -33.16 -8.07 -7.49
N GLY A 61 -34.46 -7.94 -7.28
CA GLY A 61 -35.28 -8.86 -6.49
C GLY A 61 -35.15 -8.70 -4.97
N HIS A 62 -34.37 -7.73 -4.46
CA HIS A 62 -34.25 -7.52 -3.01
C HIS A 62 -35.55 -6.99 -2.43
N VAL A 63 -36.06 -7.65 -1.38
CA VAL A 63 -37.28 -7.25 -0.67
C VAL A 63 -36.91 -6.59 0.67
N TRP A 64 -37.56 -5.48 1.00
CA TRP A 64 -37.42 -4.79 2.29
C TRP A 64 -38.70 -4.07 2.73
N GLU A 65 -38.77 -3.70 4.00
CA GLU A 65 -39.84 -2.88 4.54
C GLU A 65 -39.36 -1.44 4.77
N ALA A 66 -40.12 -0.46 4.29
CA ALA A 66 -39.82 0.95 4.47
C ALA A 66 -41.09 1.79 4.48
N ARG A 67 -41.01 2.98 5.09
CA ARG A 67 -42.10 3.95 5.05
C ARG A 67 -42.17 4.59 3.66
N PRO A 68 -43.37 4.81 3.10
CA PRO A 68 -43.57 5.62 1.91
C PRO A 68 -42.82 6.95 1.93
N ASP A 69 -42.82 7.66 3.07
CA ASP A 69 -42.07 8.91 3.22
C ASP A 69 -40.56 8.74 3.01
N ASP A 70 -39.95 7.65 3.49
CA ASP A 70 -38.52 7.42 3.25
C ASP A 70 -38.22 7.24 1.76
N ILE A 71 -39.15 6.60 1.04
CA ILE A 71 -39.03 6.35 -0.39
C ILE A 71 -39.17 7.63 -1.22
N THR A 72 -40.15 8.48 -0.88
CA THR A 72 -40.36 9.77 -1.56
C THR A 72 -39.19 10.72 -1.31
N HIS A 73 -38.58 10.71 -0.12
CA HIS A 73 -37.39 11.49 0.21
C HIS A 73 -36.07 10.86 -0.28
N GLY A 74 -36.13 9.92 -1.25
CA GLY A 74 -34.97 9.46 -2.01
C GLY A 74 -34.25 8.23 -1.45
N LYS A 75 -34.68 7.65 -0.33
CA LYS A 75 -34.16 6.35 0.11
C LYS A 75 -34.78 5.23 -0.74
N TRP A 76 -34.03 4.16 -0.95
CA TRP A 76 -34.49 3.01 -1.74
C TRP A 76 -33.89 1.73 -1.16
N CYS A 77 -33.67 0.71 -2.01
CA CYS A 77 -33.13 -0.58 -1.61
C CYS A 77 -31.83 -0.45 -0.79
N PRO A 78 -31.83 -0.86 0.49
CA PRO A 78 -30.67 -0.74 1.37
C PRO A 78 -29.53 -1.66 0.95
N LYS A 79 -29.83 -2.85 0.42
CA LYS A 79 -28.80 -3.78 -0.11
C LYS A 79 -28.08 -3.17 -1.30
N CYS A 80 -28.82 -2.66 -2.30
CA CYS A 80 -28.23 -1.98 -3.45
C CYS A 80 -27.47 -0.71 -3.03
N GLY A 81 -28.01 0.04 -2.07
CA GLY A 81 -27.33 1.20 -1.47
C GLY A 81 -25.97 0.86 -0.87
N ARG A 82 -25.90 -0.20 -0.05
CA ARG A 82 -24.64 -0.69 0.53
C ARG A 82 -23.65 -1.16 -0.53
N ILE A 83 -24.11 -1.91 -1.54
CA ILE A 83 -23.25 -2.36 -2.65
C ILE A 83 -22.67 -1.17 -3.41
N ARG A 84 -23.49 -0.15 -3.72
CA ARG A 84 -23.01 1.09 -4.38
C ARG A 84 -22.01 1.84 -3.51
N ALA A 85 -22.27 1.98 -2.21
CA ALA A 85 -21.35 2.64 -1.29
C ALA A 85 -20.01 1.90 -1.18
N ALA A 86 -20.04 0.57 -1.09
CA ALA A 86 -18.84 -0.26 -1.05
C ALA A 86 -18.04 -0.18 -2.36
N ASN A 87 -18.71 -0.18 -3.52
CA ASN A 87 -18.05 -0.03 -4.82
C ASN A 87 -17.47 1.37 -5.02
N LYS A 88 -18.12 2.43 -4.50
CA LYS A 88 -17.56 3.79 -4.49
C LYS A 88 -16.31 3.89 -3.62
N GLN A 89 -16.16 3.02 -2.62
CA GLN A 89 -14.98 2.97 -1.75
C GLN A 89 -13.87 2.04 -2.26
N LYS A 90 -14.13 1.20 -3.28
CA LYS A 90 -13.06 0.41 -3.90
C LYS A 90 -12.13 1.35 -4.63
N LEU A 91 -10.94 1.56 -4.07
CA LEU A 91 -9.94 2.33 -4.76
C LEU A 91 -9.60 1.68 -6.10
N THR A 92 -9.31 2.48 -7.12
CA THR A 92 -8.96 1.97 -8.45
C THR A 92 -7.45 1.97 -8.65
N ILE A 93 -6.99 1.22 -9.65
CA ILE A 93 -5.58 1.30 -10.07
C ILE A 93 -5.20 2.73 -10.51
N ASP A 94 -6.16 3.50 -11.02
CA ASP A 94 -5.92 4.89 -11.43
C ASP A 94 -5.64 5.81 -10.25
N GLU A 95 -6.33 5.63 -9.12
CA GLU A 95 -5.99 6.36 -7.90
C GLU A 95 -4.58 6.03 -7.40
N MET A 96 -4.13 4.78 -7.55
CA MET A 96 -2.74 4.39 -7.23
C MET A 96 -1.73 5.09 -8.16
N ARG A 97 -2.08 5.23 -9.45
CA ARG A 97 -1.26 5.97 -10.42
C ARG A 97 -1.20 7.45 -10.10
N GLU A 98 -2.31 8.07 -9.69
CA GLU A 98 -2.32 9.48 -9.27
C GLU A 98 -1.49 9.71 -8.01
N ILE A 99 -1.54 8.80 -7.01
CA ILE A 99 -0.66 8.86 -5.83
C ILE A 99 0.82 8.79 -6.26
N ALA A 100 1.15 7.92 -7.22
CA ALA A 100 2.51 7.82 -7.75
C ALA A 100 2.93 9.13 -8.44
N LYS A 101 2.05 9.66 -9.31
CA LYS A 101 2.29 10.87 -10.10
C LYS A 101 2.51 12.10 -9.23
N ALA A 102 1.75 12.25 -8.14
CA ALA A 102 1.92 13.34 -7.17
C ALA A 102 3.32 13.36 -6.51
N LYS A 103 4.05 12.24 -6.55
CA LYS A 103 5.40 12.08 -6.01
C LYS A 103 6.48 11.94 -7.10
N GLY A 104 6.14 12.23 -8.36
CA GLY A 104 7.05 12.09 -9.50
C GLY A 104 7.43 10.64 -9.81
N SER A 105 6.56 9.69 -9.44
CA SER A 105 6.78 8.25 -9.55
C SER A 105 5.71 7.60 -10.41
N LYS A 106 5.87 6.30 -10.68
CA LYS A 106 4.92 5.50 -11.45
C LYS A 106 4.46 4.28 -10.64
N CYS A 107 3.18 3.93 -10.80
CA CYS A 107 2.67 2.62 -10.42
C CYS A 107 2.70 1.75 -11.69
N LEU A 108 3.47 0.66 -11.67
CA LEU A 108 3.69 -0.23 -12.81
C LEU A 108 2.71 -1.40 -12.86
N SER A 109 1.99 -1.67 -11.76
CA SER A 109 1.01 -2.75 -11.73
C SER A 109 -0.18 -2.46 -12.66
N PRO A 110 -0.69 -3.48 -13.37
CA PRO A 110 -1.84 -3.33 -14.26
C PRO A 110 -3.16 -3.22 -13.49
N GLU A 111 -3.24 -3.85 -12.30
CA GLU A 111 -4.47 -3.99 -11.54
C GLU A 111 -4.25 -3.72 -10.04
N TYR A 112 -5.30 -3.23 -9.38
CA TYR A 112 -5.37 -3.08 -7.94
C TYR A 112 -6.45 -4.00 -7.39
N VAL A 113 -6.08 -4.85 -6.43
CA VAL A 113 -7.00 -5.79 -5.79
C VAL A 113 -7.50 -5.23 -4.46
N ASN A 114 -6.59 -4.85 -3.57
CA ASN A 114 -6.88 -4.37 -2.22
C ASN A 114 -5.66 -3.65 -1.60
N GLU A 115 -5.81 -3.15 -0.38
CA GLU A 115 -4.81 -2.37 0.36
C GLU A 115 -3.57 -3.17 0.83
N VAL A 116 -3.63 -4.50 0.83
CA VAL A 116 -2.57 -5.38 1.34
C VAL A 116 -1.84 -6.16 0.25
N THR A 117 -2.45 -6.30 -0.93
CA THR A 117 -1.78 -6.84 -2.11
C THR A 117 -0.72 -5.85 -2.57
N LYS A 118 0.52 -6.34 -2.73
CA LYS A 118 1.62 -5.50 -3.18
C LYS A 118 1.41 -5.07 -4.63
N LEU A 119 1.75 -3.82 -4.91
CA LEU A 119 1.88 -3.29 -6.25
C LEU A 119 3.35 -3.01 -6.55
N MET A 120 3.67 -2.90 -7.83
CA MET A 120 4.97 -2.52 -8.34
C MET A 120 5.03 -1.01 -8.53
N TRP A 121 6.08 -0.38 -7.99
CA TRP A 121 6.28 1.07 -8.02
C TRP A 121 7.66 1.40 -8.58
N GLU A 122 7.78 2.56 -9.22
CA GLU A 122 9.04 3.10 -9.74
C GLU A 122 9.16 4.57 -9.32
N CYS A 123 10.30 4.97 -8.73
CA CYS A 123 10.48 6.35 -8.28
C CYS A 123 11.07 7.24 -9.37
N ALA A 124 11.06 8.56 -9.15
CA ALA A 124 11.71 9.54 -10.04
C ALA A 124 13.19 9.22 -10.38
N ARG A 125 13.88 8.46 -9.51
CA ARG A 125 15.26 8.00 -9.73
C ARG A 125 15.38 6.65 -10.46
N GLY A 126 14.27 6.11 -10.98
CA GLY A 126 14.22 4.85 -11.70
C GLY A 126 14.29 3.58 -10.85
N HIS A 127 14.26 3.70 -9.51
CA HIS A 127 14.26 2.49 -8.67
C HIS A 127 12.88 1.85 -8.66
N ALA A 128 12.83 0.56 -8.99
CA ALA A 128 11.62 -0.24 -8.93
C ALA A 128 11.55 -1.06 -7.62
N TRP A 129 10.41 -1.04 -6.92
CA TRP A 129 10.18 -1.88 -5.74
C TRP A 129 8.71 -2.30 -5.58
N GLU A 130 8.50 -3.36 -4.81
CA GLU A 130 7.16 -3.77 -4.40
C GLU A 130 6.76 -3.13 -3.07
N ALA A 131 5.55 -2.58 -3.00
CA ALA A 131 4.97 -2.08 -1.75
C ALA A 131 3.46 -2.19 -1.75
N THR A 132 2.87 -2.31 -0.56
CA THR A 132 1.41 -2.29 -0.41
C THR A 132 0.87 -0.87 -0.51
N PRO A 133 -0.30 -0.67 -1.14
CA PRO A 133 -1.01 0.61 -1.16
C PRO A 133 -1.16 1.26 0.21
N ARG A 134 -1.48 0.47 1.25
CA ARG A 134 -1.54 0.95 2.63
C ARG A 134 -0.22 1.54 3.10
N GLY A 135 0.90 0.87 2.83
CA GLY A 135 2.23 1.35 3.22
C GLY A 135 2.60 2.64 2.51
N ILE A 136 2.28 2.72 1.22
CA ILE A 136 2.46 3.91 0.39
C ILE A 136 1.68 5.11 0.96
N LYS A 137 0.39 4.92 1.30
CA LYS A 137 -0.46 5.96 1.90
C LYS A 137 0.05 6.41 3.29
N GLN A 138 0.68 5.52 4.04
CA GLN A 138 1.32 5.83 5.32
C GLN A 138 2.67 6.55 5.18
N GLY A 139 3.11 6.88 3.96
CA GLY A 139 4.34 7.61 3.71
C GLY A 139 5.59 6.75 3.53
N LYS A 140 5.48 5.41 3.57
CA LYS A 140 6.59 4.54 3.19
C LYS A 140 6.77 4.62 1.68
N TRP A 141 7.96 4.98 1.22
CA TRP A 141 8.23 5.19 -0.21
C TRP A 141 9.37 4.32 -0.69
N CYS A 142 10.10 4.79 -1.69
CA CYS A 142 11.22 4.09 -2.30
C CYS A 142 12.30 3.73 -1.25
N PRO A 143 12.52 2.43 -0.99
CA PRO A 143 13.49 2.00 0.00
C PRO A 143 14.93 2.33 -0.43
N TYR A 144 15.21 2.33 -1.73
CA TYR A 144 16.50 2.75 -2.30
C TYR A 144 16.78 4.20 -1.97
N CYS A 145 15.76 5.05 -2.11
CA CYS A 145 15.88 6.46 -1.77
C CYS A 145 16.07 6.72 -0.28
N ALA A 146 15.41 5.91 0.56
CA ALA A 146 15.48 6.01 2.01
C ALA A 146 16.70 5.30 2.61
N GLY A 147 17.55 4.65 1.81
CA GLY A 147 18.69 3.84 2.30
C GLY A 147 18.29 2.56 3.03
N ASN A 148 17.02 2.15 2.97
CA ASN A 148 16.45 1.01 3.70
C ASN A 148 16.45 -0.30 2.90
N VAL A 149 17.21 -0.37 1.81
CA VAL A 149 17.28 -1.58 0.97
C VAL A 149 18.17 -2.60 1.66
N ARG A 150 17.60 -3.78 1.91
CA ARG A 150 18.42 -4.98 2.09
C ARG A 150 19.12 -5.25 0.77
N LEU A 151 20.40 -4.88 0.71
CA LEU A 151 21.24 -5.19 -0.45
C LEU A 151 21.20 -6.71 -0.69
N SER A 152 21.12 -7.13 -1.94
CA SER A 152 21.17 -8.55 -2.31
C SER A 152 22.61 -8.94 -2.67
N ILE A 153 22.88 -10.25 -2.78
CA ILE A 153 24.18 -10.68 -3.29
C ILE A 153 24.41 -10.23 -4.74
N ALA A 154 23.36 -10.18 -5.57
CA ALA A 154 23.42 -9.62 -6.92
C ALA A 154 23.91 -8.16 -6.92
N GLU A 155 23.52 -7.37 -5.93
CA GLU A 155 24.01 -6.01 -5.77
C GLU A 155 25.51 -5.96 -5.43
N MET A 156 26.02 -6.94 -4.67
CA MET A 156 27.45 -7.03 -4.37
C MET A 156 28.28 -7.32 -5.63
N HIS A 157 27.78 -8.21 -6.50
CA HIS A 157 28.42 -8.48 -7.79
C HIS A 157 28.46 -7.21 -8.66
N ARG A 158 27.33 -6.47 -8.79
CA ARG A 158 27.29 -5.20 -9.53
C ARG A 158 28.26 -4.14 -8.98
N ILE A 159 28.34 -4.01 -7.65
CA ILE A 159 29.28 -3.10 -6.99
C ILE A 159 30.74 -3.46 -7.31
N ALA A 160 31.05 -4.76 -7.39
CA ALA A 160 32.39 -5.21 -7.74
C ALA A 160 32.71 -4.96 -9.21
N GLU A 161 31.78 -5.27 -10.12
CA GLU A 161 31.92 -5.06 -11.56
C GLU A 161 32.15 -3.58 -11.91
N SER A 162 31.41 -2.67 -11.28
CA SER A 162 31.61 -1.21 -11.44
C SER A 162 33.00 -0.70 -11.03
N ARG A 163 33.79 -1.53 -10.34
CA ARG A 163 35.18 -1.25 -9.93
C ARG A 163 36.20 -2.17 -10.60
N GLU A 164 35.83 -2.74 -11.75
CA GLU A 164 36.65 -3.68 -12.52
C GLU A 164 37.08 -4.91 -11.67
N GLY A 165 36.22 -5.35 -10.75
CA GLY A 165 36.50 -6.46 -9.86
C GLY A 165 35.36 -7.46 -9.76
N LYS A 166 35.49 -8.40 -8.82
CA LYS A 166 34.52 -9.47 -8.60
C LYS A 166 34.17 -9.59 -7.12
N CYS A 167 32.90 -9.85 -6.82
CA CYS A 167 32.51 -10.37 -5.51
C CYS A 167 32.53 -11.90 -5.61
N LEU A 168 33.35 -12.55 -4.79
CA LEU A 168 33.54 -14.01 -4.79
C LEU A 168 32.57 -14.73 -3.84
N SER A 169 31.90 -14.00 -2.96
CA SER A 169 30.91 -14.58 -2.05
C SER A 169 29.59 -14.87 -2.76
N GLU A 170 28.95 -15.98 -2.40
CA GLU A 170 27.65 -16.39 -2.95
C GLU A 170 26.46 -15.97 -2.08
N LYS A 171 26.72 -15.60 -0.80
CA LYS A 171 25.69 -15.28 0.18
C LYS A 171 25.98 -13.95 0.88
N TYR A 172 24.95 -13.13 1.00
CA TYR A 172 24.98 -11.88 1.76
C TYR A 172 23.84 -11.86 2.77
N VAL A 173 24.18 -11.69 4.05
CA VAL A 173 23.21 -11.71 5.16
C VAL A 173 22.85 -10.29 5.61
N ASN A 174 23.86 -9.46 5.88
CA ASN A 174 23.70 -8.09 6.36
C ASN A 174 24.95 -7.23 6.09
N SER A 175 24.87 -5.93 6.37
CA SER A 175 25.94 -4.98 6.04
C SER A 175 27.24 -5.20 6.80
N LYS A 176 27.19 -5.89 7.94
CA LYS A 176 28.35 -6.25 8.76
C LYS A 176 29.03 -7.54 8.27
N THR A 177 28.37 -8.32 7.42
CA THR A 177 28.92 -9.56 6.87
C THR A 177 30.10 -9.22 5.99
N LYS A 178 31.27 -9.78 6.28
CA LYS A 178 32.46 -9.63 5.43
C LYS A 178 32.31 -10.55 4.23
N LEU A 179 32.34 -9.97 3.04
CA LEU A 179 32.36 -10.68 1.77
C LEU A 179 33.79 -10.74 1.24
N GLU A 180 34.05 -11.72 0.38
CA GLU A 180 35.29 -11.85 -0.37
C GLU A 180 35.20 -11.07 -1.68
N TRP A 181 36.18 -10.20 -1.91
CA TRP A 181 36.27 -9.31 -3.05
C TRP A 181 37.58 -9.54 -3.78
N GLN A 182 37.57 -9.32 -5.09
CA GLN A 182 38.74 -9.34 -5.96
C GLN A 182 38.79 -8.05 -6.78
N CYS A 183 39.96 -7.41 -6.89
CA CYS A 183 40.16 -6.23 -7.74
C CYS A 183 40.71 -6.62 -9.11
N LYS A 184 40.81 -5.66 -10.04
CA LYS A 184 41.40 -5.88 -11.37
C LYS A 184 42.82 -6.42 -11.38
N ASN A 185 43.60 -6.10 -10.35
CA ASN A 185 44.98 -6.60 -10.19
C ASN A 185 45.02 -8.02 -9.58
N GLY A 186 43.87 -8.67 -9.39
CA GLY A 186 43.78 -10.04 -8.89
C GLY A 186 43.84 -10.20 -7.37
N HIS A 187 44.13 -9.15 -6.60
CA HIS A 187 44.19 -9.22 -5.14
C HIS A 187 42.83 -9.62 -4.55
N VAL A 188 42.83 -10.55 -3.58
CA VAL A 188 41.63 -11.02 -2.87
C VAL A 188 41.66 -10.56 -1.41
N TRP A 189 40.55 -10.03 -0.91
CA TRP A 189 40.43 -9.61 0.49
C TRP A 189 39.01 -9.73 1.04
N LYS A 190 38.88 -9.68 2.37
CA LYS A 190 37.59 -9.70 3.08
C LYS A 190 37.20 -8.30 3.56
N ALA A 191 36.04 -7.81 3.14
CA ALA A 191 35.50 -6.52 3.56
C ALA A 191 33.97 -6.52 3.64
N SER A 192 33.40 -5.68 4.51
CA SER A 192 31.97 -5.38 4.50
C SER A 192 31.61 -4.48 3.32
N VAL A 193 30.36 -4.57 2.87
CA VAL A 193 29.85 -3.69 1.81
C VAL A 193 29.91 -2.21 2.19
N ASP A 194 29.71 -1.88 3.47
CA ASP A 194 29.77 -0.50 3.95
C ASP A 194 31.17 0.12 3.72
N ASN A 195 32.24 -0.66 3.96
CA ASN A 195 33.60 -0.20 3.67
C ASN A 195 33.86 -0.04 2.17
N VAL A 196 33.37 -0.98 1.36
CA VAL A 196 33.50 -0.92 -0.10
C VAL A 196 32.79 0.31 -0.67
N LYS A 197 31.57 0.60 -0.19
CA LYS A 197 30.79 1.78 -0.58
C LYS A 197 31.43 3.08 -0.12
N ALA A 198 32.09 3.09 1.05
CA ALA A 198 32.86 4.22 1.55
C ALA A 198 34.18 4.49 0.78
N GLY A 199 34.45 3.75 -0.30
CA GLY A 199 35.63 3.94 -1.14
C GLY A 199 36.86 3.13 -0.71
N LYS A 200 36.77 2.36 0.37
CA LYS A 200 37.84 1.45 0.81
C LYS A 200 37.78 0.16 0.00
N TRP A 201 38.26 0.25 -1.25
CA TRP A 201 38.22 -0.86 -2.21
C TRP A 201 39.28 -1.91 -1.91
N CYS A 202 40.47 -1.82 -2.51
CA CYS A 202 41.51 -2.84 -2.38
C CYS A 202 42.66 -2.36 -1.47
N PRO A 203 42.92 -3.03 -0.32
CA PRO A 203 43.98 -2.63 0.61
C PRO A 203 45.38 -2.80 0.00
N PHE A 204 45.57 -3.80 -0.86
CA PHE A 204 46.83 -4.02 -1.57
C PHE A 204 47.12 -2.90 -2.57
N CYS A 205 46.15 -2.52 -3.40
CA CYS A 205 46.31 -1.41 -4.34
C CYS A 205 46.47 -0.05 -3.63
N ALA A 206 45.90 0.09 -2.43
CA ALA A 206 46.05 1.27 -1.59
C ALA A 206 47.38 1.31 -0.80
N GLY A 207 48.26 0.31 -0.97
CA GLY A 207 49.53 0.22 -0.26
C GLY A 207 49.40 -0.05 1.25
N ARG A 208 48.26 -0.58 1.70
CA ARG A 208 47.94 -0.88 3.11
C ARG A 208 47.39 -2.30 3.25
N PRO A 209 48.16 -3.34 2.87
CA PRO A 209 47.69 -4.72 2.97
C PRO A 209 47.34 -5.11 4.42
N PRO A 210 46.37 -6.00 4.65
CA PRO A 210 46.06 -6.50 5.98
C PRO A 210 47.24 -7.27 6.56
N VAL A 211 47.58 -7.02 7.83
CA VAL A 211 48.62 -7.76 8.55
C VAL A 211 48.21 -9.23 8.71
N THR A 212 49.07 -10.15 8.30
CA THR A 212 48.84 -11.60 8.42
C THR A 212 49.51 -12.19 9.66
N ILE A 213 49.17 -13.44 10.01
CA ILE A 213 49.85 -14.13 11.13
C ILE A 213 51.34 -14.37 10.80
N GLU A 214 51.69 -14.53 9.53
CA GLU A 214 53.08 -14.64 9.05
C GLU A 214 53.84 -13.32 9.24
N ASP A 215 53.21 -12.17 9.02
CA ASP A 215 53.81 -10.86 9.32
C ASP A 215 54.13 -10.74 10.82
N ILE A 216 53.20 -11.17 11.69
CA ILE A 216 53.40 -11.15 13.14
C ILE A 216 54.52 -12.11 13.56
N LYS A 217 54.60 -13.31 12.96
CA LYS A 217 55.66 -14.29 13.23
C LYS A 217 57.04 -13.73 12.86
N ARG A 218 57.19 -13.16 11.66
CA ARG A 218 58.43 -12.49 11.24
C ARG A 218 58.82 -11.35 12.17
N LEU A 219 57.85 -10.56 12.61
CA LEU A 219 58.09 -9.48 13.57
C LEU A 219 58.56 -10.03 14.93
N ALA A 220 57.98 -11.12 15.42
CA ALA A 220 58.42 -11.78 16.65
C ALA A 220 59.88 -12.22 16.55
N GLU A 221 60.24 -12.91 15.46
CA GLU A 221 61.59 -13.41 15.19
C GLU A 221 62.61 -12.27 15.15
N SER A 222 62.28 -11.17 14.47
CA SER A 222 63.16 -9.98 14.41
C SER A 222 63.44 -9.34 15.78
N LYS A 223 62.61 -9.62 16.78
CA LYS A 223 62.74 -9.13 18.16
C LYS A 223 63.24 -10.20 19.13
N GLY A 224 63.68 -11.35 18.65
CA GLY A 224 64.20 -12.45 19.48
C GLY A 224 63.14 -13.30 20.18
N GLY A 225 61.88 -13.23 19.75
CA GLY A 225 60.79 -14.07 20.25
C GLY A 225 60.13 -14.91 19.15
N LYS A 226 59.17 -15.75 19.51
CA LYS A 226 58.46 -16.68 18.61
C LYS A 226 56.96 -16.61 18.85
N CYS A 227 56.19 -16.25 17.82
CA CYS A 227 54.73 -16.31 17.90
C CYS A 227 54.24 -17.75 17.63
N LEU A 228 53.60 -18.36 18.63
CA LEU A 228 53.07 -19.72 18.56
C LEU A 228 51.62 -19.77 18.03
N SER A 229 50.93 -18.64 17.99
CA SER A 229 49.57 -18.57 17.46
C SER A 229 49.52 -18.93 15.97
N THR A 230 48.48 -19.68 15.60
CA THR A 230 48.21 -20.09 14.20
C THR A 230 47.24 -19.17 13.48
N LYS A 231 46.58 -18.26 14.22
CA LYS A 231 45.56 -17.34 13.67
C LYS A 231 45.71 -15.96 14.27
N TYR A 232 45.63 -14.95 13.41
CA TYR A 232 45.57 -13.54 13.78
C TYR A 232 44.24 -12.95 13.29
N THR A 233 43.51 -12.30 14.20
CA THR A 233 42.20 -11.69 13.89
C THR A 233 42.22 -10.17 13.93
N ASN A 234 42.88 -9.58 14.92
CA ASN A 234 43.09 -8.13 15.07
C ASN A 234 44.15 -7.84 16.15
N MET A 235 44.50 -6.56 16.31
CA MET A 235 45.51 -6.08 17.27
C MET A 235 45.14 -6.22 18.76
N HIS A 236 43.88 -6.49 19.08
CA HIS A 236 43.40 -6.67 20.45
C HIS A 236 43.30 -8.15 20.84
N THR A 237 43.52 -9.06 19.91
CA THR A 237 43.44 -10.50 20.17
C THR A 237 44.77 -10.95 20.78
N SER A 238 44.72 -11.51 21.98
CA SER A 238 45.90 -12.10 22.62
C SER A 238 46.47 -13.23 21.76
N LEU A 239 47.79 -13.19 21.56
CA LEU A 239 48.54 -14.24 20.89
C LEU A 239 49.43 -14.96 21.91
N LEU A 240 49.84 -16.18 21.57
CA LEU A 240 50.78 -16.98 22.35
C LEU A 240 52.20 -16.72 21.84
N TRP A 241 53.13 -16.53 22.77
CA TRP A 241 54.52 -16.17 22.51
C TRP A 241 55.47 -17.09 23.29
N GLN A 242 56.67 -17.29 22.76
CA GLN A 242 57.81 -17.97 23.39
C GLN A 242 59.09 -17.17 23.15
#